data_AF-A0A8T8WI12-F1
#
_entry.id   AF-A0A8T8WI12-F1
#
_cell.length_a   1.000
_cell.length_b   1.000
_cell.length_c   1.000
_cell.angle_alpha   90.00
_cell.angle_beta   90.00
_cell.angle_gamma   90.00
#
_symmetry.space_group_name_H-M   'P 1'
#
loop_
_entity.id
_entity.type
_entity.pdbx_description
1 polymer ?
#
loop_
_entity_poly.entity_id
_entity_poly.type
_entity_poly.pdbx_seq_one_letter_code
_entity_poly.pdbx_strand_id
1 'polypeptide(L)'
;MLTQNVYLGLDFSRLLGARSYGELRRTVGRFLSEVESAEYRARADAVSAAVEAADADVVALQEASLFRKQEPGDFASMGAESADTVVVDILAEVERALEARGLRYERAAVTATSDAELPAETDDGPVDLRVTDRNALLVRAGVDVDGVVTNSYEADLALPVPGTDQEVALRRGYARADIATDEVEFTAVSTHLESVSSFLRVVQARELLDDLRGTNPVVLCGDLNSGPEYDPAAYRVLTERFTDSYDRVKPRSKGNTCCQSPDLRNDRSQLSRRIDAVLRRGALRATDARRVNHKRSDRLEVDGDDGRVSMWPSDHAGIVATFEAT
;
A
#
# COMPACT_ATOMS: atom_id res chain seq x y z
N MET A 1 4.17 12.41 -10.23
CA MET A 1 4.19 11.32 -9.22
C MET A 1 2.94 10.47 -9.33
N LEU A 2 3.04 9.17 -9.03
CA LEU A 2 1.93 8.23 -8.91
C LEU A 2 1.92 7.64 -7.50
N THR A 3 0.74 7.51 -6.87
CA THR A 3 0.54 6.74 -5.64
C THR A 3 -0.45 5.61 -5.86
N GLN A 4 -0.19 4.45 -5.25
CA GLN A 4 -1.06 3.28 -5.34
C GLN A 4 -0.87 2.38 -4.11
N ASN A 5 -1.94 2.16 -3.35
CA ASN A 5 -2.04 0.98 -2.51
C ASN A 5 -2.19 -0.23 -3.47
N VAL A 6 -1.18 -1.11 -3.50
CA VAL A 6 -1.14 -2.24 -4.45
C VAL A 6 -1.95 -3.44 -3.97
N TYR A 7 -2.56 -3.32 -2.79
CA TYR A 7 -3.40 -4.29 -2.11
C TYR A 7 -2.68 -5.61 -1.84
N LEU A 8 -2.51 -5.95 -0.58
CA LEU A 8 -1.86 -7.21 -0.25
C LEU A 8 -2.80 -8.42 -0.45
N GLY A 9 -4.12 -8.24 -0.55
CA GLY A 9 -5.07 -9.33 -0.79
C GLY A 9 -5.67 -9.97 0.48
N LEU A 10 -5.19 -9.58 1.66
CA LEU A 10 -5.72 -10.03 2.94
C LEU A 10 -6.34 -8.86 3.70
N ASP A 11 -7.65 -8.98 3.95
CA ASP A 11 -8.36 -8.05 4.82
C ASP A 11 -8.04 -8.38 6.29
N PHE A 12 -7.05 -7.68 6.86
CA PHE A 12 -6.64 -7.83 8.27
C PHE A 12 -7.79 -7.58 9.26
N SER A 13 -8.86 -6.86 8.88
CA SER A 13 -10.03 -6.71 9.75
C SER A 13 -10.80 -8.02 9.95
N ARG A 14 -10.67 -8.99 9.02
CA ARG A 14 -11.20 -10.34 9.20
C ARG A 14 -10.41 -11.12 10.25
N LEU A 15 -9.11 -10.87 10.39
CA LEU A 15 -8.29 -11.47 11.45
C LEU A 15 -8.68 -10.92 12.82
N LEU A 16 -8.97 -9.62 12.91
CA LEU A 16 -9.55 -8.98 14.11
C LEU A 16 -10.89 -9.60 14.56
N GLY A 17 -11.64 -10.21 13.65
CA GLY A 17 -12.93 -10.83 13.92
C GLY A 17 -12.86 -12.28 14.42
N ALA A 18 -11.70 -12.93 14.37
CA ALA A 18 -11.56 -14.34 14.74
C ALA A 18 -11.83 -14.56 16.23
N ARG A 19 -12.76 -15.48 16.56
CA ARG A 19 -13.22 -15.72 17.93
C ARG A 19 -12.49 -16.87 18.62
N SER A 20 -11.64 -17.60 17.89
CA SER A 20 -10.89 -18.74 18.40
C SER A 20 -9.63 -18.99 17.57
N TYR A 21 -8.64 -19.65 18.17
CA TYR A 21 -7.42 -20.07 17.48
C TYR A 21 -7.70 -20.88 16.21
N GLY A 22 -8.66 -21.81 16.27
CA GLY A 22 -9.06 -22.61 15.12
C GLY A 22 -9.78 -21.84 14.02
N GLU A 23 -10.45 -20.73 14.33
CA GLU A 23 -11.03 -19.83 13.32
C GLU A 23 -9.97 -18.97 12.66
N LEU A 24 -8.99 -18.47 13.43
CA LEU A 24 -7.85 -17.74 12.91
C LEU A 24 -7.08 -18.61 11.91
N ARG A 25 -6.66 -19.82 12.32
CA ARG A 25 -5.89 -20.74 11.45
C ARG A 25 -6.60 -21.08 10.15
N ARG A 26 -7.91 -21.33 10.19
CA ARG A 26 -8.71 -21.60 8.97
C ARG A 26 -8.87 -20.38 8.08
N THR A 27 -8.93 -19.18 8.66
CA THR A 27 -9.03 -17.93 7.89
C THR A 27 -7.71 -17.63 7.17
N VAL A 28 -6.59 -17.78 7.87
CA VAL A 28 -5.24 -17.62 7.29
C VAL A 28 -4.99 -18.72 6.25
N GLY A 29 -5.38 -19.97 6.53
CA GLY A 29 -5.26 -21.08 5.58
C GLY A 29 -6.06 -20.89 4.30
N ARG A 30 -7.30 -20.37 4.39
CA ARG A 30 -8.09 -20.01 3.21
C ARG A 30 -7.42 -18.91 2.40
N PHE A 31 -6.94 -17.86 3.07
CA PHE A 31 -6.20 -16.82 2.38
C PHE A 31 -4.99 -17.39 1.63
N LEU A 32 -4.18 -18.24 2.28
CA LEU A 32 -3.03 -18.88 1.65
C LEU A 32 -3.43 -19.70 0.42
N SER A 33 -4.55 -20.44 0.47
CA SER A 33 -5.06 -21.20 -0.68
C SER A 33 -5.57 -20.33 -1.84
N GLU A 34 -5.90 -19.06 -1.57
CA GLU A 34 -6.35 -18.09 -2.57
C GLU A 34 -5.18 -17.26 -3.17
N VAL A 35 -3.95 -17.42 -2.66
CA VAL A 35 -2.77 -16.72 -3.19
C VAL A 35 -2.33 -17.36 -4.50
N GLU A 36 -2.71 -16.74 -5.62
CA GLU A 36 -2.26 -17.14 -6.95
C GLU A 36 -1.18 -16.20 -7.49
N SER A 37 0.04 -16.69 -7.69
CA SER A 37 1.14 -15.86 -8.22
C SER A 37 0.84 -15.27 -9.61
N ALA A 38 -0.04 -15.88 -10.41
CA ALA A 38 -0.47 -15.33 -11.70
C ALA A 38 -1.31 -14.04 -11.53
N GLU A 39 -2.20 -14.00 -10.55
CA GLU A 39 -3.02 -12.82 -10.25
C GLU A 39 -2.17 -11.64 -9.77
N TYR A 40 -1.22 -11.86 -8.84
CA TYR A 40 -0.31 -10.78 -8.38
C TYR A 40 0.57 -10.24 -9.51
N ARG A 41 1.05 -11.11 -10.41
CA ARG A 41 1.82 -10.71 -11.59
C ARG A 41 1.00 -9.84 -12.55
N ALA A 42 -0.24 -10.23 -12.83
CA ALA A 42 -1.13 -9.44 -13.68
C ALA A 42 -1.44 -8.07 -13.07
N ARG A 43 -1.70 -8.04 -11.76
CA ARG A 43 -1.96 -6.81 -11.00
C ARG A 43 -0.75 -5.87 -11.02
N ALA A 44 0.45 -6.41 -10.79
CA ALA A 44 1.69 -5.65 -10.88
C ALA A 44 1.93 -5.08 -12.29
N ASP A 45 1.61 -5.83 -13.35
CA ASP A 45 1.67 -5.34 -14.72
C ASP A 45 0.71 -4.16 -14.96
N ALA A 46 -0.51 -4.23 -14.43
CA ALA A 46 -1.48 -3.15 -14.55
C ALA A 46 -1.06 -1.87 -13.80
N VAL A 47 -0.50 -2.01 -12.60
CA VAL A 47 0.10 -0.88 -11.88
C VAL A 47 1.24 -0.27 -12.69
N SER A 48 2.10 -1.09 -13.27
CA SER A 48 3.22 -0.65 -14.10
C SER A 48 2.75 0.01 -15.41
N ALA A 49 1.64 -0.45 -16.00
CA ALA A 49 0.99 0.21 -17.13
C ALA A 49 0.51 1.63 -16.78
N ALA A 50 -0.02 1.81 -15.57
CA ALA A 50 -0.43 3.11 -15.09
C ALA A 50 0.78 4.04 -14.86
N VAL A 51 1.92 3.51 -14.40
CA VAL A 51 3.19 4.23 -14.30
C VAL A 51 3.67 4.67 -15.68
N GLU A 52 3.70 3.76 -16.66
CA GLU A 52 4.08 4.04 -18.05
C GLU A 52 3.20 5.13 -18.67
N ALA A 53 1.87 4.98 -18.59
CA ALA A 53 0.92 5.92 -19.17
C ALA A 53 0.91 7.28 -18.45
N ALA A 54 1.38 7.34 -17.22
CA ALA A 54 1.54 8.57 -16.45
C ALA A 54 2.88 9.26 -16.69
N ASP A 55 3.85 8.53 -17.24
CA ASP A 55 5.26 8.93 -17.30
C ASP A 55 5.75 9.46 -15.94
N ALA A 56 5.46 8.73 -14.86
CA ALA A 56 5.66 9.23 -13.50
C ALA A 56 7.12 9.15 -13.03
N ASP A 57 7.76 10.26 -12.67
CA ASP A 57 9.16 10.23 -12.18
C ASP A 57 9.33 9.53 -10.83
N VAL A 58 8.29 9.55 -10.00
CA VAL A 58 8.28 8.90 -8.68
C VAL A 58 6.97 8.15 -8.49
N VAL A 59 7.08 6.94 -7.95
CA VAL A 59 5.98 6.04 -7.65
C VAL A 59 6.01 5.70 -6.16
N ALA A 60 4.94 6.03 -5.45
CA ALA A 60 4.73 5.73 -4.03
C ALA A 60 3.78 4.54 -3.88
N LEU A 61 4.30 3.42 -3.39
CA LEU A 61 3.52 2.19 -3.21
C LEU A 61 3.24 1.97 -1.71
N GLN A 62 2.02 1.53 -1.41
CA GLN A 62 1.59 1.04 -0.11
C GLN A 62 1.14 -0.41 -0.25
N GLU A 63 1.24 -1.21 0.82
CA GLU A 63 0.92 -2.65 0.79
C GLU A 63 1.77 -3.46 -0.19
N ALA A 64 3.01 -3.02 -0.45
CA ALA A 64 3.95 -3.73 -1.33
C ALA A 64 4.53 -4.96 -0.61
N SER A 65 3.66 -5.87 -0.16
CA SER A 65 3.97 -6.89 0.84
C SER A 65 4.83 -8.04 0.31
N LEU A 66 5.52 -8.72 1.23
CA LEU A 66 6.24 -9.98 1.01
C LEU A 66 5.56 -11.08 1.83
N PHE A 67 5.15 -12.15 1.15
CA PHE A 67 4.58 -13.35 1.76
C PHE A 67 5.59 -14.48 1.74
N ARG A 68 5.76 -15.10 2.90
CA ARG A 68 6.63 -16.25 3.11
C ARG A 68 5.87 -17.33 3.88
N LYS A 69 6.22 -18.60 3.66
CA LYS A 69 5.62 -19.72 4.36
C LYS A 69 6.63 -20.70 4.93
N GLN A 70 6.17 -21.53 5.85
CA GLN A 70 6.89 -22.68 6.39
C GLN A 70 5.95 -23.87 6.52
N GLU A 71 6.39 -25.04 6.04
CA GLU A 71 5.62 -26.27 5.99
C GLU A 71 6.52 -27.47 6.40
N PRO A 72 6.22 -28.21 7.49
CA PRO A 72 5.14 -27.96 8.44
C PRO A 72 5.38 -26.69 9.28
N GLY A 73 4.32 -25.96 9.60
CA GLY A 73 4.37 -24.83 10.52
C GLY A 73 4.71 -25.27 11.94
N ASP A 74 5.47 -24.44 12.65
CA ASP A 74 5.89 -24.61 14.05
C ASP A 74 5.51 -23.41 14.94
N PHE A 75 4.62 -22.52 14.47
CA PHE A 75 4.20 -21.30 15.16
C PHE A 75 4.04 -21.44 16.68
N ALA A 76 4.66 -20.52 17.40
CA ALA A 76 4.66 -20.46 18.87
C ALA A 76 5.28 -21.68 19.58
N SER A 77 5.98 -22.57 18.86
CA SER A 77 6.74 -23.66 19.47
C SER A 77 8.06 -23.16 20.06
N MET A 78 8.59 -23.88 21.06
CA MET A 78 9.91 -23.56 21.59
C MET A 78 10.99 -23.82 20.54
N GLY A 79 11.75 -22.78 20.19
CA GLY A 79 12.79 -22.85 19.16
C GLY A 79 12.26 -22.74 17.73
N ALA A 80 11.02 -22.28 17.54
CA ALA A 80 10.45 -21.99 16.22
C ALA A 80 11.36 -21.05 15.42
N GLU A 81 11.58 -21.40 14.16
CA GLU A 81 12.20 -20.51 13.19
C GLU A 81 11.09 -19.75 12.46
N SER A 82 11.38 -18.56 11.92
CA SER A 82 10.36 -17.84 11.17
C SER A 82 10.31 -18.30 9.72
N ALA A 83 9.10 -18.38 9.18
CA ALA A 83 8.84 -18.66 7.77
C ALA A 83 9.68 -17.79 6.82
N ASP A 84 10.35 -18.45 5.88
CA ASP A 84 11.31 -17.83 4.97
C ASP A 84 11.06 -18.14 3.48
N THR A 85 10.28 -19.18 3.16
CA THR A 85 10.04 -19.62 1.78
C THR A 85 9.07 -18.65 1.10
N VAL A 86 9.57 -17.88 0.13
CA VAL A 86 8.79 -16.86 -0.57
C VAL A 86 7.64 -17.48 -1.35
N VAL A 87 6.43 -16.95 -1.12
CA VAL A 87 5.21 -17.27 -1.87
C VAL A 87 4.96 -16.21 -2.94
N VAL A 88 4.97 -14.94 -2.54
CA VAL A 88 4.80 -13.76 -3.41
C VAL A 88 5.59 -12.59 -2.82
N ASP A 89 6.33 -11.86 -3.66
CA ASP A 89 6.88 -10.55 -3.33
C ASP A 89 6.25 -9.49 -4.26
N ILE A 90 5.24 -8.76 -3.76
CA ILE A 90 4.46 -7.82 -4.58
C ILE A 90 5.33 -6.66 -5.08
N LEU A 91 6.29 -6.20 -4.28
CA LEU A 91 7.22 -5.14 -4.69
C LEU A 91 8.10 -5.62 -5.84
N ALA A 92 8.67 -6.81 -5.73
CA ALA A 92 9.48 -7.41 -6.78
C ALA A 92 8.67 -7.66 -8.05
N GLU A 93 7.38 -8.02 -7.93
CA GLU A 93 6.52 -8.17 -9.11
C GLU A 93 6.26 -6.85 -9.82
N VAL A 94 6.07 -5.75 -9.09
CA VAL A 94 5.95 -4.40 -9.70
C VAL A 94 7.24 -4.00 -10.40
N GLU A 95 8.40 -4.21 -9.78
CA GLU A 95 9.70 -3.89 -10.38
C GLU A 95 9.97 -4.71 -11.64
N ARG A 96 9.68 -6.01 -11.61
CA ARG A 96 9.79 -6.89 -12.77
C ARG A 96 8.86 -6.46 -13.91
N ALA A 97 7.65 -6.01 -13.57
CA ALA A 97 6.70 -5.51 -14.55
C ALA A 97 7.12 -4.16 -15.16
N LEU A 98 7.70 -3.25 -14.36
CA LEU A 98 8.31 -2.01 -14.87
C LEU A 98 9.46 -2.35 -15.83
N GLU A 99 10.36 -3.24 -15.43
CA GLU A 99 11.52 -3.63 -16.25
C GLU A 99 11.09 -4.31 -17.56
N ALA A 100 10.07 -5.18 -17.52
CA ALA A 100 9.49 -5.82 -18.70
C ALA A 100 8.87 -4.82 -19.70
N ARG A 101 8.45 -3.64 -19.21
CA ARG A 101 7.98 -2.52 -20.04
C ARG A 101 9.11 -1.60 -20.51
N GLY A 102 10.36 -1.92 -20.21
CA GLY A 102 11.52 -1.08 -20.51
C GLY A 102 11.64 0.14 -19.62
N LEU A 103 10.85 0.21 -18.55
CA LEU A 103 10.89 1.28 -17.56
C LEU A 103 11.95 0.95 -16.51
N ARG A 104 12.93 1.83 -16.35
CA ARG A 104 13.97 1.68 -15.33
C ARG A 104 13.61 2.52 -14.12
N TYR A 105 13.33 1.87 -13.01
CA TYR A 105 13.07 2.49 -11.71
C TYR A 105 13.96 1.85 -10.66
N GLU A 106 14.40 2.67 -9.70
CA GLU A 106 15.24 2.28 -8.58
C GLU A 106 14.49 2.49 -7.26
N ARG A 107 14.79 1.65 -6.26
CA ARG A 107 14.26 1.83 -4.90
C ARG A 107 14.96 3.02 -4.24
N ALA A 108 14.26 4.15 -4.14
CA ALA A 108 14.77 5.30 -3.39
C ALA A 108 14.64 5.07 -1.87
N ALA A 109 13.51 4.53 -1.43
CA ALA A 109 13.27 4.24 -0.02
C ALA A 109 12.27 3.10 0.13
N VAL A 110 12.50 2.18 1.08
CA VAL A 110 11.54 1.10 1.41
C VAL A 110 11.50 0.93 2.92
N THR A 111 10.33 1.17 3.51
CA THR A 111 10.09 0.97 4.94
C THR A 111 9.34 -0.33 5.13
N ALA A 112 9.95 -1.30 5.80
CA ALA A 112 9.24 -2.45 6.35
C ALA A 112 8.42 -1.99 7.56
N THR A 113 7.14 -2.32 7.59
CA THR A 113 6.20 -1.91 8.64
C THR A 113 5.81 -3.12 9.50
N SER A 114 4.63 -3.68 9.27
CA SER A 114 4.20 -4.90 9.94
C SER A 114 5.03 -6.08 9.44
N ASP A 115 5.55 -6.90 10.35
CA ASP A 115 6.19 -8.17 10.03
C ASP A 115 5.63 -9.20 10.99
N ALA A 116 4.67 -9.98 10.50
CA ALA A 116 3.79 -10.79 11.29
C ALA A 116 3.80 -12.22 10.77
N GLU A 117 4.00 -13.17 11.68
CA GLU A 117 3.83 -14.58 11.41
C GLU A 117 2.51 -15.04 12.02
N LEU A 118 1.76 -15.84 11.27
CA LEU A 118 0.42 -16.28 11.62
C LEU A 118 0.29 -17.78 11.34
N PRO A 119 -0.31 -18.55 12.27
CA PRO A 119 -0.54 -19.96 12.05
C PRO A 119 -1.70 -20.14 11.07
N ALA A 120 -1.58 -21.10 10.18
CA ALA A 120 -2.57 -21.48 9.19
C ALA A 120 -2.85 -22.99 9.25
N GLU A 121 -4.06 -23.37 8.84
CA GLU A 121 -4.43 -24.77 8.62
C GLU A 121 -4.83 -24.92 7.15
N THR A 122 -4.11 -25.77 6.42
CA THR A 122 -4.40 -26.13 5.02
C THR A 122 -4.82 -27.60 4.92
N ASP A 123 -5.25 -28.04 3.74
CA ASP A 123 -5.59 -29.45 3.52
C ASP A 123 -4.39 -30.39 3.68
N ASP A 124 -3.17 -29.89 3.45
CA ASP A 124 -1.91 -30.64 3.59
C ASP A 124 -1.31 -30.58 5.01
N GLY A 125 -1.95 -29.82 5.92
CA GLY A 125 -1.57 -29.71 7.33
C GLY A 125 -1.25 -28.28 7.78
N PRO A 126 -0.57 -28.15 8.95
CA PRO A 126 -0.25 -26.85 9.52
C PRO A 126 0.83 -26.14 8.70
N VAL A 127 0.62 -24.85 8.47
CA VAL A 127 1.52 -23.96 7.73
C VAL A 127 1.65 -22.67 8.51
N ASP A 128 2.83 -22.06 8.51
CA ASP A 128 2.98 -20.70 9.01
C ASP A 128 3.06 -19.74 7.84
N LEU A 129 2.28 -18.66 7.89
CA LEU A 129 2.32 -17.56 6.93
C LEU A 129 2.97 -16.36 7.61
N ARG A 130 4.08 -15.89 7.05
CA ARG A 130 4.70 -14.62 7.42
C ARG A 130 4.46 -13.57 6.36
N VAL A 131 3.91 -12.44 6.80
CA VAL A 131 3.64 -11.26 5.97
C VAL A 131 4.48 -10.11 6.45
N THR A 132 5.31 -9.56 5.57
CA THR A 132 6.01 -8.30 5.78
C THR A 132 5.38 -7.23 4.89
N ASP A 133 4.67 -6.29 5.49
CA ASP A 133 4.12 -5.11 4.82
C ASP A 133 5.22 -4.06 4.58
N ARG A 134 5.12 -3.34 3.47
CA ARG A 134 6.11 -2.35 3.03
C ARG A 134 5.46 -1.15 2.35
N ASN A 135 5.98 0.03 2.68
CA ASN A 135 5.80 1.24 1.90
C ASN A 135 7.07 1.50 1.09
N ALA A 136 6.93 1.80 -0.20
CA ALA A 136 8.06 2.00 -1.09
C ALA A 136 7.96 3.31 -1.88
N LEU A 137 9.11 3.91 -2.16
CA LEU A 137 9.33 4.93 -3.17
C LEU A 137 10.23 4.35 -4.26
N LEU A 138 9.68 4.23 -5.46
CA LEU A 138 10.43 3.92 -6.67
C LEU A 138 10.63 5.21 -7.47
N VAL A 139 11.84 5.43 -7.96
CA VAL A 139 12.22 6.64 -8.68
C VAL A 139 12.78 6.24 -10.04
N ARG A 140 12.38 6.95 -11.10
CA ARG A 140 12.87 6.71 -12.47
C ARG A 140 14.39 6.85 -12.50
N ALA A 141 15.08 5.92 -13.15
CA ALA A 141 16.52 5.98 -13.31
C ALA A 141 16.95 7.31 -13.99
N GLY A 142 17.96 7.96 -13.42
CA GLY A 142 18.45 9.27 -13.86
C GLY A 142 17.85 10.47 -13.11
N VAL A 143 16.88 10.25 -12.22
CA VAL A 143 16.44 11.25 -11.24
C VAL A 143 17.31 11.12 -9.99
N ASP A 144 17.80 12.25 -9.48
CA ASP A 144 18.69 12.28 -8.32
C ASP A 144 17.92 12.06 -7.02
N VAL A 145 18.51 11.25 -6.13
CA VAL A 145 17.92 10.85 -4.85
C VAL A 145 18.94 11.08 -3.73
N ASP A 146 18.52 11.77 -2.68
CA ASP A 146 19.28 11.96 -1.44
C ASP A 146 18.32 11.97 -0.22
N GLY A 147 18.85 12.18 0.99
CA GLY A 147 18.02 12.48 2.17
C GLY A 147 17.05 11.36 2.55
N VAL A 148 17.39 10.11 2.23
CA VAL A 148 16.54 8.94 2.43
C VAL A 148 16.28 8.70 3.92
N VAL A 149 15.00 8.62 4.30
CA VAL A 149 14.55 8.29 5.65
C VAL A 149 13.40 7.29 5.57
N THR A 150 13.52 6.23 6.35
CA THR A 150 12.49 5.21 6.54
C THR A 150 12.17 5.10 8.02
N ASN A 151 10.91 5.18 8.40
CA ASN A 151 10.52 5.07 9.80
C ASN A 151 9.15 4.42 9.99
N SER A 152 8.99 3.72 11.11
CA SER A 152 7.68 3.27 11.61
C SER A 152 7.13 4.29 12.60
N TYR A 153 5.81 4.38 12.68
CA TYR A 153 5.18 5.21 13.70
C TYR A 153 5.31 4.57 15.08
N GLU A 154 5.34 5.39 16.14
CA GLU A 154 5.42 4.87 17.51
C GLU A 154 4.13 4.16 17.95
N ALA A 155 2.99 4.56 17.39
CA ALA A 155 1.67 4.08 17.78
C ALA A 155 1.19 2.96 16.85
N ASP A 156 1.17 1.73 17.37
CA ASP A 156 0.75 0.52 16.67
C ASP A 156 -0.59 -0.02 17.17
N LEU A 157 -1.32 -0.76 16.33
CA LEU A 157 -2.49 -1.52 16.74
C LEU A 157 -2.08 -2.99 16.99
N ALA A 158 -2.13 -3.45 18.23
CA ALA A 158 -1.88 -4.85 18.57
C ALA A 158 -3.16 -5.70 18.39
N LEU A 159 -3.03 -6.84 17.72
CA LEU A 159 -4.08 -7.84 17.56
C LEU A 159 -3.77 -9.06 18.42
N PRO A 160 -4.58 -9.40 19.43
CA PRO A 160 -4.38 -10.62 20.19
C PRO A 160 -4.63 -11.85 19.33
N VAL A 161 -3.79 -12.86 19.46
CA VAL A 161 -4.00 -14.18 18.83
C VAL A 161 -4.89 -15.02 19.76
N PRO A 162 -6.16 -15.30 19.39
CA PRO A 162 -7.12 -15.89 20.32
C PRO A 162 -6.65 -17.25 20.84
N GLY A 163 -6.67 -17.45 22.16
CA GLY A 163 -6.26 -18.70 22.79
C GLY A 163 -4.76 -18.85 23.02
N THR A 164 -3.98 -17.78 22.84
CA THR A 164 -2.53 -17.71 23.13
C THR A 164 -2.23 -16.42 23.89
N ASP A 165 -1.02 -16.30 24.47
CA ASP A 165 -0.51 -15.05 25.06
C ASP A 165 0.20 -14.14 24.03
N GLN A 166 0.08 -14.45 22.72
CA GLN A 166 0.76 -13.71 21.67
C GLN A 166 -0.11 -12.59 21.08
N GLU A 167 0.56 -11.54 20.61
CA GLU A 167 -0.05 -10.43 19.88
C GLU A 167 0.71 -10.15 18.58
N VAL A 168 -0.03 -9.77 17.54
CA VAL A 168 0.50 -9.31 16.26
C VAL A 168 0.34 -7.81 16.16
N ALA A 169 1.44 -7.07 16.10
CA ALA A 169 1.40 -5.63 15.93
C ALA A 169 1.20 -5.27 14.45
N LEU A 170 0.07 -4.62 14.14
CA LEU A 170 -0.11 -3.88 12.90
C LEU A 170 0.64 -2.56 13.02
N ARG A 171 1.90 -2.58 12.55
CA ARG A 171 2.77 -1.42 12.45
C ARG A 171 2.52 -0.69 11.14
N ARG A 172 2.62 0.63 11.20
CA ARG A 172 2.52 1.55 10.07
C ARG A 172 3.75 2.43 10.02
N GLY A 173 3.95 3.14 8.91
CA GLY A 173 5.13 3.97 8.74
C GLY A 173 5.16 4.69 7.42
N TYR A 174 6.31 5.30 7.13
CA TYR A 174 6.53 6.04 5.90
C TYR A 174 7.95 5.86 5.38
N ALA A 175 8.11 6.03 4.08
CA ALA A 175 9.40 6.13 3.41
C ALA A 175 9.46 7.50 2.74
N ARG A 176 10.56 8.25 2.91
CA ARG A 176 10.78 9.52 2.24
C ARG A 176 12.18 9.61 1.65
N ALA A 177 12.30 10.38 0.58
CA ALA A 177 13.57 10.74 -0.03
C ALA A 177 13.47 12.15 -0.62
N ASP A 178 14.57 12.87 -0.61
CA ASP A 178 14.70 14.12 -1.34
C ASP A 178 15.00 13.79 -2.80
N ILE A 179 14.18 14.35 -3.70
CA ILE A 179 14.17 14.08 -5.13
C ILE A 179 14.56 15.36 -5.85
N ALA A 180 15.53 15.28 -6.75
CA ALA A 180 15.89 16.35 -7.65
C ALA A 180 15.68 15.89 -9.10
N THR A 181 14.77 16.58 -9.79
CA THR A 181 14.65 16.52 -11.25
C THR A 181 15.34 17.73 -11.87
N ASP A 182 15.46 17.77 -13.19
CA ASP A 182 16.00 18.95 -13.90
C ASP A 182 15.21 20.24 -13.61
N GLU A 183 13.95 20.14 -13.16
CA GLU A 183 13.03 21.26 -12.99
C GLU A 183 12.79 21.63 -11.52
N VAL A 184 12.82 20.66 -10.60
CA VAL A 184 12.37 20.87 -9.23
C VAL A 184 13.00 19.91 -8.22
N GLU A 185 13.27 20.44 -7.03
CA GLU A 185 13.68 19.68 -5.85
C GLU A 185 12.55 19.61 -4.83
N PHE A 186 12.26 18.42 -4.32
CA PHE A 186 11.21 18.21 -3.32
C PHE A 186 11.42 16.91 -2.53
N THR A 187 10.88 16.83 -1.33
CA THR A 187 10.81 15.58 -0.58
C THR A 187 9.59 14.78 -1.03
N ALA A 188 9.80 13.58 -1.57
CA ALA A 188 8.76 12.60 -1.84
C ALA A 188 8.49 11.75 -0.60
N VAL A 189 7.22 11.43 -0.32
CA VAL A 189 6.84 10.55 0.81
C VAL A 189 5.83 9.51 0.34
N SER A 190 6.03 8.25 0.72
CA SER A 190 5.02 7.18 0.68
C SER A 190 4.64 6.80 2.11
N THR A 191 3.36 6.89 2.46
CA THR A 191 2.86 6.51 3.79
C THR A 191 1.59 5.66 3.68
N HIS A 192 1.37 4.81 4.68
CA HIS A 192 0.12 4.11 4.90
C HIS A 192 -0.25 4.29 6.37
N LEU A 193 -1.33 5.03 6.65
CA LEU A 193 -1.79 5.27 8.02
C LEU A 193 -2.75 4.17 8.49
N GLU A 194 -2.91 4.04 9.81
CA GLU A 194 -3.72 3.03 10.46
C GLU A 194 -5.15 2.96 9.90
N SER A 195 -5.64 1.77 9.59
CA SER A 195 -6.91 1.55 8.91
C SER A 195 -8.09 1.43 9.86
N VAL A 196 -7.88 0.85 11.04
CA VAL A 196 -8.98 0.50 11.96
C VAL A 196 -9.22 1.58 13.00
N SER A 197 -8.16 2.06 13.66
CA SER A 197 -8.29 3.01 14.78
C SER A 197 -8.11 4.45 14.31
N SER A 198 -9.22 5.22 14.28
CA SER A 198 -9.19 6.66 13.97
C SER A 198 -8.28 7.45 14.91
N PHE A 199 -8.22 7.06 16.19
CA PHE A 199 -7.33 7.71 17.17
C PHE A 199 -5.85 7.50 16.81
N LEU A 200 -5.43 6.25 16.58
CA LEU A 200 -4.03 5.95 16.22
C LEU A 200 -3.68 6.62 14.89
N ARG A 201 -4.58 6.57 13.91
CA ARG A 201 -4.40 7.23 12.61
C ARG A 201 -4.11 8.73 12.75
N VAL A 202 -4.81 9.42 13.66
CA VAL A 202 -4.57 10.84 13.96
C VAL A 202 -3.23 11.06 14.66
N VAL A 203 -2.82 10.18 15.58
CA VAL A 203 -1.49 10.24 16.23
C VAL A 203 -0.38 10.09 15.20
N GLN A 204 -0.47 9.08 14.34
CA GLN A 204 0.48 8.83 13.24
C GLN A 204 0.55 10.00 12.26
N ALA A 205 -0.60 10.62 11.93
CA ALA A 205 -0.62 11.81 11.07
C ALA A 205 0.15 13.01 11.69
N ARG A 206 0.08 13.18 13.02
CA ARG A 206 0.84 14.25 13.72
C ARG A 206 2.32 13.95 13.76
N GLU A 207 2.68 12.71 14.06
CA GLU A 207 4.07 12.24 14.04
C GLU A 207 4.69 12.47 12.66
N LEU A 208 3.99 12.11 11.58
CA LEU A 208 4.43 12.38 10.22
C LEU A 208 4.64 13.89 9.94
N LEU A 209 3.75 14.76 10.44
CA LEU A 209 3.94 16.21 10.28
C LEU A 209 5.15 16.74 11.04
N ASP A 210 5.45 16.15 12.20
CA ASP A 210 6.59 16.51 13.01
C ASP A 210 7.91 16.07 12.37
N ASP A 211 7.92 14.90 11.72
CA ASP A 211 9.08 14.42 10.96
C ASP A 211 9.28 15.17 9.63
N LEU A 212 8.21 15.71 9.05
CA LEU A 212 8.24 16.53 7.83
C LEU A 212 8.33 18.04 8.13
N ARG A 213 8.89 18.43 9.28
CA ARG A 213 9.17 19.84 9.59
C ARG A 213 10.24 20.39 8.63
N GLY A 214 10.11 21.68 8.30
CA GLY A 214 11.03 22.38 7.41
C GLY A 214 10.31 23.16 6.32
N THR A 215 11.09 23.78 5.44
CA THR A 215 10.61 24.66 4.36
C THR A 215 10.70 24.03 2.98
N ASN A 216 11.35 22.87 2.84
CA ASN A 216 11.48 22.17 1.57
C ASN A 216 10.08 21.88 0.99
N PRO A 217 9.91 21.96 -0.34
CA PRO A 217 8.71 21.45 -0.97
C PRO A 217 8.54 19.97 -0.68
N VAL A 218 7.31 19.53 -0.42
CA VAL A 218 7.02 18.14 -0.08
C VAL A 218 5.81 17.69 -0.89
N VAL A 219 5.91 16.47 -1.45
CA VAL A 219 4.76 15.74 -2.00
C VAL A 219 4.58 14.45 -1.20
N LEU A 220 3.51 14.42 -0.42
CA LEU A 220 3.09 13.30 0.40
C LEU A 220 2.05 12.49 -0.35
N CYS A 221 2.40 11.24 -0.65
CA CYS A 221 1.56 10.26 -1.30
C CYS A 221 1.22 9.15 -0.30
N GLY A 222 -0.01 8.65 -0.33
CA GLY A 222 -0.34 7.50 0.52
C GLY A 222 -1.80 7.15 0.60
N ASP A 223 -2.03 5.97 1.16
CA ASP A 223 -3.32 5.56 1.72
C ASP A 223 -3.40 6.11 3.15
N LEU A 224 -4.20 7.16 3.32
CA LEU A 224 -4.34 7.82 4.60
C LEU A 224 -5.40 7.16 5.48
N ASN A 225 -6.16 6.18 4.96
CA ASN A 225 -7.36 5.64 5.60
C ASN A 225 -8.34 6.73 6.12
N SER A 226 -8.24 7.93 5.55
CA SER A 226 -8.92 9.15 5.98
C SER A 226 -9.01 10.11 4.79
N GLY A 227 -10.11 10.82 4.68
CA GLY A 227 -10.37 11.71 3.56
C GLY A 227 -11.41 12.78 3.84
N PRO A 228 -11.71 13.65 2.87
CA PRO A 228 -12.61 14.80 3.08
C PRO A 228 -14.01 14.40 3.54
N GLU A 229 -14.53 13.27 3.04
CA GLU A 229 -15.90 12.78 3.30
C GLU A 229 -15.91 11.46 4.10
N TYR A 230 -14.75 10.91 4.48
CA TYR A 230 -14.64 9.63 5.18
C TYR A 230 -13.62 9.72 6.31
N ASP A 231 -14.09 9.59 7.56
CA ASP A 231 -13.29 9.72 8.78
C ASP A 231 -12.21 10.81 8.67
N PRO A 232 -12.59 12.09 8.58
CA PRO A 232 -11.72 13.15 8.07
C PRO A 232 -10.65 13.61 9.07
N ALA A 233 -10.52 12.98 10.24
CA ALA A 233 -9.71 13.52 11.33
C ALA A 233 -8.22 13.61 10.97
N ALA A 234 -7.62 12.52 10.48
CA ALA A 234 -6.21 12.50 10.08
C ALA A 234 -5.95 13.32 8.81
N TYR A 235 -6.86 13.25 7.83
CA TYR A 235 -6.84 14.10 6.63
C TYR A 235 -6.84 15.59 6.99
N ARG A 236 -7.69 16.02 7.93
CA ARG A 236 -7.73 17.42 8.40
C ARG A 236 -6.42 17.83 9.04
N VAL A 237 -5.84 16.99 9.90
CA VAL A 237 -4.51 17.25 10.50
C VAL A 237 -3.47 17.49 9.41
N LEU A 238 -3.35 16.59 8.42
CA LEU A 238 -2.38 16.74 7.35
C LEU A 238 -2.64 18.00 6.49
N THR A 239 -3.91 18.29 6.19
CA THR A 239 -4.31 19.44 5.37
C THR A 239 -4.26 20.80 6.08
N GLU A 240 -3.96 20.84 7.38
CA GLU A 240 -3.55 22.08 8.05
C GLU A 240 -2.20 22.60 7.52
N ARG A 241 -1.35 21.70 7.01
CA ARG A 241 0.00 22.03 6.51
C ARG A 241 0.17 21.76 5.02
N PHE A 242 -0.65 20.90 4.44
CA PHE A 242 -0.57 20.54 3.03
C PHE A 242 -1.83 20.94 2.27
N THR A 243 -1.68 21.22 0.97
CA THR A 243 -2.81 21.34 0.04
C THR A 243 -3.05 20.01 -0.65
N ASP A 244 -4.29 19.54 -0.67
CA ASP A 244 -4.70 18.39 -1.47
C ASP A 244 -4.65 18.73 -2.97
N SER A 245 -3.81 18.01 -3.71
CA SER A 245 -3.61 18.25 -5.15
C SER A 245 -4.83 17.86 -5.98
N TYR A 246 -5.52 16.78 -5.60
CA TYR A 246 -6.70 16.32 -6.32
C TYR A 246 -7.86 17.28 -6.13
N ASP A 247 -8.10 17.70 -4.88
CA ASP A 247 -9.16 18.68 -4.56
C ASP A 247 -8.89 20.03 -5.24
N ARG A 248 -7.62 20.47 -5.26
CA ARG A 248 -7.22 21.73 -5.93
C ARG A 248 -7.50 21.73 -7.43
N VAL A 249 -7.19 20.62 -8.12
CA VAL A 249 -7.35 20.52 -9.58
C VAL A 249 -8.78 20.13 -9.97
N LYS A 250 -9.47 19.34 -9.14
CA LYS A 250 -10.83 18.82 -9.42
C LYS A 250 -11.79 19.03 -8.23
N PRO A 251 -12.07 20.28 -7.81
CA PRO A 251 -12.83 20.59 -6.59
C PRO A 251 -14.31 20.14 -6.59
N ARG A 252 -14.83 19.69 -7.74
CA ARG A 252 -16.19 19.16 -7.89
C ARG A 252 -16.23 17.63 -7.99
N SER A 253 -15.07 16.98 -8.05
CA SER A 253 -14.97 15.53 -8.20
C SER A 253 -14.81 14.88 -6.83
N LYS A 254 -15.64 13.88 -6.52
CA LYS A 254 -15.48 13.09 -5.29
C LYS A 254 -14.17 12.34 -5.23
N GLY A 255 -13.65 11.91 -6.38
CA GLY A 255 -12.34 11.26 -6.47
C GLY A 255 -12.20 9.98 -5.65
N ASN A 256 -13.27 9.20 -5.45
CA ASN A 256 -13.23 7.99 -4.63
C ASN A 256 -12.13 7.01 -5.10
N THR A 257 -11.37 6.50 -4.16
CA THR A 257 -10.26 5.58 -4.40
C THR A 257 -10.47 4.22 -3.76
N CYS A 258 -11.31 4.09 -2.73
CA CYS A 258 -11.55 2.82 -2.01
C CYS A 258 -13.07 2.51 -1.88
N CYS A 259 -13.55 1.27 -1.88
CA CYS A 259 -12.78 0.04 -2.09
C CYS A 259 -13.53 -0.85 -3.07
N GLN A 260 -12.80 -1.64 -3.86
CA GLN A 260 -13.40 -2.74 -4.61
C GLN A 260 -13.75 -3.89 -3.65
N SER A 261 -14.32 -4.96 -4.18
CA SER A 261 -14.52 -6.19 -3.41
C SER A 261 -13.16 -6.79 -3.03
N PRO A 262 -13.02 -7.44 -1.85
CA PRO A 262 -11.76 -8.09 -1.46
C PRO A 262 -11.24 -9.15 -2.44
N ASP A 263 -12.13 -9.83 -3.17
CA ASP A 263 -11.76 -10.78 -4.22
C ASP A 263 -11.41 -10.10 -5.56
N LEU A 264 -11.54 -8.77 -5.65
CA LEU A 264 -11.31 -7.94 -6.83
C LEU A 264 -12.17 -8.31 -8.05
N ARG A 265 -13.17 -9.18 -7.92
CA ARG A 265 -13.92 -9.77 -9.06
C ARG A 265 -15.22 -9.05 -9.39
N ASN A 266 -15.57 -7.98 -8.67
CA ASN A 266 -16.79 -7.21 -8.93
C ASN A 266 -16.78 -6.55 -10.33
N ASP A 267 -17.82 -6.77 -11.14
CA ASP A 267 -17.88 -6.27 -12.52
C ASP A 267 -17.95 -4.74 -12.68
N ARG A 268 -18.41 -4.04 -11.64
CA ARG A 268 -18.55 -2.58 -11.60
C ARG A 268 -17.79 -2.05 -10.41
N SER A 269 -17.14 -0.90 -10.60
CA SER A 269 -16.38 -0.26 -9.53
C SER A 269 -17.26 0.01 -8.31
N GLN A 270 -16.78 -0.39 -7.13
CA GLN A 270 -17.44 -0.16 -5.84
C GLN A 270 -16.80 0.99 -5.03
N LEU A 271 -15.82 1.70 -5.63
CA LEU A 271 -15.10 2.80 -4.99
C LEU A 271 -16.07 3.89 -4.51
N SER A 272 -16.18 4.05 -3.20
CA SER A 272 -17.18 4.89 -2.54
C SER A 272 -16.58 5.96 -1.63
N ARG A 273 -15.28 5.89 -1.32
CA ARG A 273 -14.56 6.76 -0.38
C ARG A 273 -13.25 7.23 -0.99
N ARG A 274 -12.80 8.44 -0.70
CA ARG A 274 -11.49 8.97 -1.10
C ARG A 274 -10.57 8.98 0.11
N ILE A 275 -9.69 7.99 0.22
CA ILE A 275 -8.76 7.84 1.36
C ILE A 275 -7.29 7.84 0.94
N ASP A 276 -7.04 7.66 -0.36
CA ASP A 276 -5.72 7.87 -0.95
C ASP A 276 -5.58 9.33 -1.35
N ALA A 277 -4.39 9.90 -1.16
CA ALA A 277 -4.15 11.31 -1.41
C ALA A 277 -2.76 11.58 -1.99
N VAL A 278 -2.68 12.67 -2.73
CA VAL A 278 -1.42 13.33 -3.09
C VAL A 278 -1.48 14.76 -2.55
N LEU A 279 -0.87 14.96 -1.38
CA LEU A 279 -0.82 16.22 -0.66
C LEU A 279 0.49 16.93 -0.96
N ARG A 280 0.46 18.25 -1.15
CA ARG A 280 1.67 19.05 -1.44
C ARG A 280 1.84 20.25 -0.52
N ARG A 281 3.07 20.68 -0.31
CA ARG A 281 3.43 21.93 0.38
C ARG A 281 4.65 22.56 -0.28
N GLY A 282 4.87 23.85 -0.05
CA GLY A 282 6.03 24.58 -0.55
C GLY A 282 5.82 25.11 -1.96
N ALA A 283 6.92 25.41 -2.65
CA ALA A 283 6.95 26.02 -3.97
C ALA A 283 6.59 25.03 -5.11
N LEU A 284 5.45 24.34 -4.95
CA LEU A 284 4.91 23.36 -5.89
C LEU A 284 3.46 23.68 -6.19
N ARG A 285 3.09 23.69 -7.47
CA ARG A 285 1.72 23.80 -7.95
C ARG A 285 1.32 22.54 -8.70
N ALA A 286 0.25 21.91 -8.25
CA ALA A 286 -0.37 20.82 -8.99
C ALA A 286 -1.06 21.37 -10.25
N THR A 287 -0.71 20.82 -11.42
CA THR A 287 -1.25 21.21 -12.73
C THR A 287 -2.26 20.21 -13.27
N ASP A 288 -2.07 18.91 -12.98
CA ASP A 288 -3.07 17.87 -13.20
C ASP A 288 -3.11 16.89 -12.01
N ALA A 289 -4.25 16.23 -11.84
CA ALA A 289 -4.42 15.15 -10.90
C ALA A 289 -5.52 14.20 -11.38
N ARG A 290 -5.27 12.90 -11.49
CA ARG A 290 -6.28 11.93 -11.99
C ARG A 290 -6.16 10.58 -11.32
N ARG A 291 -7.29 9.88 -11.22
CA ARG A 291 -7.30 8.47 -10.78
C ARG A 291 -6.81 7.54 -11.90
N VAL A 292 -6.17 6.45 -11.52
CA VAL A 292 -5.79 5.30 -12.38
C VAL A 292 -6.36 4.01 -11.80
N ASN A 293 -6.38 2.93 -12.58
CA ASN A 293 -6.80 1.59 -12.12
C ASN A 293 -8.20 1.55 -11.48
N HIS A 294 -9.16 2.27 -12.07
CA HIS A 294 -10.49 2.49 -11.46
C HIS A 294 -11.65 2.40 -12.45
N LYS A 295 -11.37 2.39 -13.75
CA LYS A 295 -12.39 2.25 -14.78
C LYS A 295 -12.60 0.77 -15.06
N ARG A 296 -13.81 0.41 -15.48
CA ARG A 296 -14.13 -0.98 -15.86
C ARG A 296 -13.19 -1.53 -16.94
N SER A 297 -12.67 -0.67 -17.82
CA SER A 297 -11.66 -1.00 -18.83
C SER A 297 -10.28 -1.34 -18.27
N ASP A 298 -10.02 -1.00 -17.01
CA ASP A 298 -8.75 -1.24 -16.33
C ASP A 298 -8.75 -2.62 -15.64
N ARG A 299 -9.87 -3.37 -15.72
CA ARG A 299 -9.92 -4.76 -15.25
C ARG A 299 -9.05 -5.65 -16.14
N LEU A 300 -8.47 -6.65 -15.51
CA LEU A 300 -7.50 -7.58 -16.07
C LEU A 300 -8.16 -8.94 -16.24
N GLU A 301 -7.78 -9.65 -17.30
CA GLU A 301 -8.14 -11.05 -17.48
C GLU A 301 -6.93 -11.92 -17.13
N VAL A 302 -7.09 -12.82 -16.17
CA VAL A 302 -6.04 -13.71 -15.69
C VAL A 302 -6.51 -15.15 -15.90
N ASP A 303 -5.67 -15.98 -16.50
CA ASP A 303 -5.91 -17.41 -16.60
C ASP A 303 -5.38 -18.06 -15.31
N GLY A 304 -6.30 -18.55 -14.46
CA GLY A 304 -6.01 -19.30 -13.24
C GLY A 304 -6.39 -20.78 -13.38
N ASP A 305 -6.16 -21.57 -12.32
CA ASP A 305 -6.43 -23.01 -12.32
C ASP A 305 -7.93 -23.31 -12.46
N ASP A 306 -8.79 -22.44 -11.92
CA ASP A 306 -10.25 -22.50 -12.02
C ASP A 306 -10.80 -21.83 -13.31
N GLY A 307 -9.92 -21.42 -14.22
CA GLY A 307 -10.24 -20.80 -15.49
C GLY A 307 -9.94 -19.30 -15.53
N ARG A 308 -10.45 -18.63 -16.57
CA ARG A 308 -10.21 -17.20 -16.77
C ARG A 308 -11.06 -16.36 -15.82
N VAL A 309 -10.41 -15.52 -15.03
CA VAL A 309 -11.04 -14.57 -14.11
C VAL A 309 -10.79 -13.13 -14.54
N SER A 310 -11.79 -12.27 -14.31
CA SER A 310 -11.70 -10.83 -14.56
C SER A 310 -11.60 -10.10 -13.22
N MET A 311 -10.56 -9.29 -13.02
CA MET A 311 -10.28 -8.67 -11.72
C MET A 311 -9.79 -7.22 -11.80
N TRP A 312 -9.99 -6.45 -10.74
CA TRP A 312 -9.37 -5.11 -10.61
C TRP A 312 -7.87 -5.22 -10.31
N PRO A 313 -7.04 -4.25 -10.72
CA PRO A 313 -5.61 -4.24 -10.38
C PRO A 313 -5.34 -4.20 -8.86
N SER A 314 -6.18 -3.50 -8.12
CA SER A 314 -6.14 -3.32 -6.67
C SER A 314 -7.56 -3.01 -6.19
N ASP A 315 -7.82 -3.18 -4.89
CA ASP A 315 -9.05 -2.70 -4.29
C ASP A 315 -9.07 -1.16 -4.18
N HIS A 316 -7.93 -0.53 -4.37
CA HIS A 316 -7.75 0.92 -4.49
C HIS A 316 -7.52 1.38 -5.93
N ALA A 317 -8.08 2.55 -6.26
CA ALA A 317 -7.59 3.35 -7.38
C ALA A 317 -6.32 4.10 -6.99
N GLY A 318 -5.32 4.13 -7.87
CA GLY A 318 -4.17 5.01 -7.71
C GLY A 318 -4.51 6.46 -8.06
N ILE A 319 -3.64 7.39 -7.66
CA ILE A 319 -3.70 8.80 -8.05
C ILE A 319 -2.37 9.21 -8.70
N VAL A 320 -2.47 9.86 -9.85
CA VAL A 320 -1.37 10.53 -10.52
C VAL A 320 -1.54 12.03 -10.32
N ALA A 321 -0.47 12.74 -10.00
CA ALA A 321 -0.44 14.19 -10.00
C ALA A 321 0.85 14.72 -10.65
N THR A 322 0.69 15.81 -11.39
CA THR A 322 1.77 16.54 -12.07
C THR A 322 1.97 17.88 -11.37
N PHE A 323 3.23 18.29 -11.22
CA PHE A 323 3.61 19.49 -10.51
C PHE A 323 4.54 20.35 -11.34
N GLU A 324 4.50 21.65 -11.08
CA GLU A 324 5.49 22.62 -11.55
C GLU A 324 5.99 23.43 -10.34
N ALA A 325 7.24 23.89 -10.42
CA ALA A 325 7.76 24.87 -9.46
C ALA A 325 6.97 26.20 -9.56
N THR A 326 6.87 26.93 -8.44
CA THR A 326 6.15 28.22 -8.36
C THR A 326 7.06 29.38 -8.00
#